data_AF-A0A2E4H7H0-F1
#
_entry.id   AF-A0A2E4H7H0-F1
#
_cell.length_a   1.000
_cell.length_b   1.000
_cell.length_c   1.000
_cell.angle_alpha   90.00
_cell.angle_beta   90.00
_cell.angle_gamma   90.00
#
_symmetry.space_group_name_H-M   'P 1'
#
loop_
_entity.id
_entity.type
_entity.pdbx_description
1 polymer ?
#
loop_
_entity_poly.entity_id
_entity_poly.type
_entity_poly.pdbx_seq_one_letter_code
_entity_poly.pdbx_strand_id
1 'polypeptide(L)'
;MSLGEINFEPRHPDVWHRVSAGLDNQRVKQAVETLPEGQREAITLAYYGCQTQREIAEKTGVPLGTVKGHMRVGLQQLKSVLNDTGSGDSD
;
A
#
# COMPACT_ATOMS: atom_id res chain seq x y z
N MET A 1 -33.08 -4.83 -42.35
CA MET A 1 -31.64 -4.47 -42.44
C MET A 1 -31.14 -4.28 -41.03
N SER A 2 -30.29 -5.19 -40.55
CA SER A 2 -29.74 -5.18 -39.18
C SER A 2 -28.47 -4.33 -39.18
N LEU A 3 -28.48 -3.22 -38.44
CA LEU A 3 -27.27 -2.44 -38.19
C LEU A 3 -26.53 -3.16 -37.07
N GLY A 4 -25.44 -3.83 -37.44
CA GLY A 4 -24.63 -4.62 -36.52
C GLY A 4 -24.24 -3.83 -35.28
N GLU A 5 -24.45 -4.47 -34.14
CA GLU A 5 -23.94 -4.04 -32.85
C GLU A 5 -22.44 -3.73 -33.01
N ILE A 6 -22.10 -2.44 -32.91
CA ILE A 6 -20.72 -2.01 -32.78
C ILE A 6 -20.29 -2.49 -31.40
N ASN A 7 -19.72 -3.69 -31.34
CA ASN A 7 -19.17 -4.24 -30.12
C ASN A 7 -17.93 -3.42 -29.76
N PHE A 8 -18.08 -2.49 -28.81
CA PHE A 8 -17.01 -1.69 -28.24
C PHE A 8 -16.26 -2.55 -27.20
N GLU A 9 -15.59 -3.60 -27.67
CA GLU A 9 -14.64 -4.35 -26.86
C GLU A 9 -13.51 -3.38 -26.46
N PRO A 10 -13.32 -3.05 -25.16
CA PRO A 10 -12.27 -2.15 -24.75
C PRO A 10 -10.93 -2.84 -25.00
N ARG A 11 -10.22 -2.44 -26.07
CA ARG A 11 -8.93 -3.01 -26.49
C ARG A 11 -7.75 -2.66 -25.57
N HIS A 12 -8.01 -2.17 -24.37
CA HIS A 12 -7.00 -1.99 -23.35
C HIS A 12 -7.63 -2.27 -21.98
N PRO A 13 -7.25 -3.35 -21.28
CA PRO A 13 -7.22 -3.30 -19.83
C PRO A 13 -6.42 -2.05 -19.44
N ASP A 14 -7.13 -1.23 -18.70
CA ASP A 14 -7.15 0.21 -18.71
C ASP A 14 -5.81 0.87 -18.35
N VAL A 15 -5.32 1.76 -19.25
CA VAL A 15 -4.13 2.59 -18.99
C VAL A 15 -4.32 3.38 -17.69
N TRP A 16 -5.54 3.83 -17.40
CA TRP A 16 -5.88 4.49 -16.15
C TRP A 16 -5.74 3.56 -14.96
N HIS A 17 -6.27 2.34 -15.01
CA HIS A 17 -6.06 1.35 -13.96
C HIS A 17 -4.56 1.12 -13.67
N ARG A 18 -3.71 1.02 -14.69
CA ARG A 18 -2.25 0.86 -14.50
C ARG A 18 -1.60 2.10 -13.89
N VAL A 19 -2.00 3.30 -14.34
CA VAL A 19 -1.50 4.57 -13.81
C VAL A 19 -1.96 4.76 -12.36
N SER A 20 -3.25 4.57 -12.07
CA SER A 20 -3.83 4.64 -10.72
C SER A 20 -3.15 3.67 -9.76
N ALA A 21 -2.98 2.40 -10.15
CA ALA A 21 -2.27 1.42 -9.33
C ALA A 21 -0.79 1.81 -9.10
N GLY A 22 -0.15 2.47 -10.07
CA GLY A 22 1.20 3.03 -9.91
C GLY A 22 1.24 4.21 -8.94
N LEU A 23 0.28 5.13 -9.02
CA LEU A 23 0.13 6.27 -8.13
C LEU A 23 -0.17 5.84 -6.69
N ASP A 24 -1.04 4.84 -6.52
CA ASP A 24 -1.35 4.25 -5.21
C ASP A 24 -0.11 3.62 -4.57
N ASN A 25 0.69 2.88 -5.36
CA ASN A 25 1.96 2.34 -4.87
C ASN A 25 2.94 3.43 -4.46
N GLN A 26 3.02 4.53 -5.21
CA GLN A 26 3.90 5.64 -4.87
C GLN A 26 3.43 6.35 -3.58
N ARG A 27 2.13 6.57 -3.41
CA ARG A 27 1.55 7.13 -2.18
C ARG A 27 1.82 6.25 -0.97
N VAL A 28 1.64 4.93 -1.10
CA VAL A 28 1.96 3.96 -0.03
C VAL A 28 3.44 4.02 0.31
N LYS A 29 4.33 4.03 -0.68
CA LYS A 29 5.78 4.11 -0.45
C LYS A 29 6.16 5.39 0.30
N GLN A 30 5.66 6.55 -0.13
CA GLN A 30 5.91 7.83 0.53
C GLN A 30 5.38 7.83 1.96
N ALA A 31 4.17 7.31 2.20
CA ALA A 31 3.60 7.20 3.54
C ALA A 31 4.47 6.31 4.46
N VAL A 32 4.98 5.18 3.96
CA VAL A 32 5.90 4.31 4.70
C VAL A 32 7.21 5.01 5.04
N GLU A 33 7.74 5.87 4.16
CA GLU A 33 8.96 6.64 4.41
C GLU A 33 8.83 7.61 5.60
N THR A 34 7.61 8.09 5.89
CA THR A 34 7.33 8.98 7.04
C THR A 34 7.34 8.30 8.41
N LEU A 35 7.32 6.96 8.45
CA LEU A 35 7.26 6.23 9.70
C LEU A 35 8.60 6.27 10.46
N PRO A 36 8.56 6.26 11.82
CA PRO A 36 9.74 6.00 12.63
C PRO A 36 10.43 4.70 12.23
N GLU A 37 11.76 4.65 12.35
CA GLU A 37 12.61 3.58 11.79
C GLU A 37 12.12 2.16 12.09
N GLY A 38 11.86 1.82 13.36
CA GLY A 38 11.41 0.48 13.72
C GLY A 38 10.00 0.12 13.20
N GLN A 39 9.13 1.11 12.98
CA GLN A 39 7.83 0.91 12.36
C GLN A 39 7.97 0.73 10.85
N ARG A 40 8.75 1.59 10.21
CA ARG A 40 9.07 1.51 8.79
C ARG A 40 9.70 0.17 8.43
N GLU A 41 10.68 -0.29 9.20
CA GLU A 41 11.35 -1.58 8.98
C GLU A 41 10.34 -2.73 9.08
N ALA A 42 9.55 -2.80 10.17
CA ALA A 42 8.55 -3.85 10.35
C ALA A 42 7.49 -3.87 9.24
N ILE A 43 6.99 -2.70 8.83
CA ILE A 43 6.00 -2.60 7.74
C ILE A 43 6.63 -2.98 6.39
N THR A 44 7.85 -2.54 6.11
CA THR A 44 8.55 -2.84 4.86
C THR A 44 8.79 -4.34 4.70
N LEU A 45 9.27 -5.01 5.76
CA LEU A 45 9.52 -6.44 5.75
C LEU A 45 8.23 -7.26 5.60
N ALA A 46 7.14 -6.81 6.23
CA ALA A 46 5.84 -7.48 6.09
C ALA A 46 5.24 -7.28 4.68
N TYR A 47 5.24 -6.04 4.18
CA TYR A 47 4.55 -5.69 2.93
C TYR A 47 5.33 -6.08 1.68
N TYR A 48 6.62 -5.75 1.61
CA TYR A 48 7.47 -6.07 0.45
C TYR A 48 8.20 -7.41 0.58
N GLY A 49 8.48 -7.82 1.82
CA GLY A 49 9.18 -9.08 2.08
C GLY A 49 8.27 -10.27 2.34
N CYS A 50 6.95 -10.08 2.40
CA CYS A 50 5.96 -11.10 2.75
C CYS A 50 6.27 -11.84 4.07
N GLN A 51 7.03 -11.21 4.98
CA GLN A 51 7.48 -11.86 6.21
C GLN A 51 6.39 -11.80 7.28
N THR A 52 6.23 -12.90 8.01
CA THR A 52 5.39 -12.95 9.22
C THR A 52 6.03 -12.18 10.36
N GLN A 53 5.22 -11.78 11.35
CA GLN A 53 5.71 -11.09 12.56
C GLN A 53 6.82 -11.85 13.31
N ARG A 54 6.80 -13.19 13.28
CA ARG A 54 7.84 -14.02 13.90
C ARG A 54 9.13 -13.99 13.09
N GLU A 55 9.05 -14.17 11.77
CA GLU A 55 10.22 -14.08 10.89
C GLU A 55 10.87 -12.69 10.96
N ILE A 56 10.08 -11.63 11.11
CA ILE A 56 10.60 -10.27 11.33
C ILE A 56 11.33 -10.17 12.67
N ALA A 57 10.74 -10.68 13.76
CA ALA A 57 11.37 -10.69 15.07
C ALA A 57 12.70 -11.47 15.07
N GLU A 58 12.73 -12.62 14.42
CA GLU A 58 13.93 -13.45 14.26
C GLU A 58 15.00 -12.74 13.42
N LYS A 59 14.61 -12.11 12.31
CA LYS A 59 15.54 -11.42 11.40
C LYS A 59 16.14 -10.15 11.99
N THR A 60 15.36 -9.40 12.76
CA THR A 60 15.77 -8.09 13.32
C THR A 60 16.36 -8.20 14.72
N GLY A 61 16.16 -9.33 15.41
CA GLY A 61 16.49 -9.48 16.83
C GLY A 61 15.57 -8.69 17.77
N VAL A 62 14.55 -8.03 17.24
CA VAL A 62 13.57 -7.25 18.01
C VAL A 62 12.53 -8.20 18.64
N PRO A 63 12.14 -8.03 19.92
CA PRO A 63 11.11 -8.87 20.54
C PRO A 63 9.79 -8.88 19.76
N LEU A 64 9.15 -10.05 19.62
CA LEU A 64 7.87 -10.20 18.90
C LEU A 64 6.78 -9.23 19.37
N GLY A 65 6.73 -8.93 20.67
CA GLY A 65 5.81 -7.93 21.23
C GLY A 65 6.07 -6.53 20.71
N THR A 66 7.35 -6.16 20.57
CA THR A 66 7.78 -4.87 20.01
C THR A 66 7.49 -4.81 18.50
N VAL A 67 7.73 -5.88 17.75
CA VAL A 67 7.35 -5.97 16.32
C VAL A 67 5.85 -5.75 16.15
N LYS A 68 5.01 -6.42 16.95
CA LYS A 68 3.55 -6.20 16.95
C LYS A 68 3.18 -4.76 17.29
N GLY A 69 3.87 -4.16 18.26
CA GLY A 69 3.70 -2.75 18.63
C GLY A 69 4.03 -1.81 17.48
N HIS A 70 5.19 -2.00 16.83
CA HIS A 70 5.61 -1.25 15.66
C HIS A 70 4.61 -1.37 14.51
N MET A 71 4.15 -2.59 14.20
CA MET A 71 3.15 -2.79 13.15
C MET A 71 1.82 -2.12 13.49
N ARG A 72 1.35 -2.23 14.73
CA ARG A 72 0.08 -1.61 15.16
C ARG A 72 0.13 -0.09 15.01
N VAL A 73 1.17 0.55 15.54
CA VAL A 73 1.30 2.02 15.47
C VAL A 73 1.56 2.47 14.04
N GLY A 74 2.42 1.77 13.30
CA GLY A 74 2.72 2.09 11.91
C GLY A 74 1.48 2.01 11.01
N LEU A 75 0.67 0.95 11.12
CA LEU A 75 -0.58 0.82 10.35
C LEU A 75 -1.61 1.89 10.70
N GLN A 76 -1.70 2.30 11.97
CA GLN A 76 -2.57 3.40 12.38
C GLN A 76 -2.14 4.73 11.75
N GLN A 77 -0.83 5.00 11.71
CA GLN A 77 -0.30 6.22 11.11
C GLN A 77 -0.45 6.23 9.59
N LEU A 78 -0.17 5.11 8.91
CA LEU A 78 -0.39 4.97 7.47
C LEU A 78 -1.85 5.19 7.09
N LYS A 79 -2.79 4.66 7.89
CA LYS A 79 -4.21 4.91 7.68
C LYS A 79 -4.54 6.41 7.73
N SER A 80 -3.97 7.16 8.68
CA SER A 80 -4.17 8.61 8.74
C SER A 80 -3.64 9.29 7.47
N VAL A 81 -2.37 9.06 7.13
CA VAL A 81 -1.70 9.72 6.00
C VAL A 81 -2.39 9.43 4.66
N LEU A 82 -2.76 8.16 4.43
CA LEU A 82 -3.39 7.75 3.17
C LEU A 82 -4.84 8.23 3.06
N ASN A 83 -5.56 8.32 4.17
CA ASN A 83 -6.93 8.88 4.17
C ASN A 83 -6.93 10.40 4.01
N ASP A 84 -5.98 11.10 4.62
CA ASP A 84 -5.86 12.56 4.51
C ASP A 84 -5.53 12.97 3.06
N THR A 85 -4.75 12.15 2.35
CA THR A 85 -4.38 12.40 0.95
C THR A 85 -5.54 12.17 -0.04
N GLY A 86 -6.59 11.44 0.37
CA GLY A 86 -7.77 11.13 -0.47
C GLY A 86 -8.83 12.23 -0.55
N SER A 87 -8.63 13.37 0.13
CA SER A 87 -9.60 14.47 0.19
C SER A 87 -9.41 15.57 -0.88
N GLY A 88 -8.50 15.35 -1.85
CA GLY A 88 -8.12 16.36 -2.86
C GLY A 88 -8.82 16.30 -4.22
N ASP A 89 -9.63 15.27 -4.51
CA ASP A 89 -10.21 15.03 -5.86
C ASP A 89 -11.76 15.09 -5.86
N SER A 90 -12.37 15.91 -5.01
CA SER A 90 -13.82 16.19 -5.04
C SER A 90 -14.06 17.67 -5.33
N ASP A 91 -13.83 18.08 -6.58
CA ASP A 91 -14.43 19.28 -7.20
C ASP A 91 -14.68 19.00 -8.70
#